data_AF-A0A9E6XVJ9-F1
#
_entry.id   AF-A0A9E6XVJ9-F1
#
_cell.length_a   1.000
_cell.length_b   1.000
_cell.length_c   1.000
_cell.angle_alpha   90.00
_cell.angle_beta   90.00
_cell.angle_gamma   90.00
#
_symmetry.space_group_name_H-M   'P 1'
#
loop_
_entity.id
_entity.type
_entity.pdbx_description
1 polymer ?
#
loop_
_entity_poly.entity_id
_entity_poly.type
_entity_poly.pdbx_seq_one_letter_code
_entity_poly.pdbx_strand_id
1 'polypeptide(L)'
;MSWGIDMQLGDIRDMLRLPMFDVGLEAGQNFAATTSLVNVIAGASVWFYDASEDGLSNRGDRSRRYRETLEGYWPWDTEAVDSEIGIKVLYDHVRNPLAHAFGMPGLDEGTLISIAKSPLTEAQIAEIDHAETRPSWIGPTMMPAPSGAPDRAYFVNVPALYWGVRRTLYAVLTDEQQLPAADALAQSLMRSLVHPNASWRASGSAPAGG
;
A
#
# COMPACT_ATOMS: atom_id res chain seq x y z
N MET A 1 -11.62 16.36 11.39
CA MET A 1 -12.06 14.96 11.31
C MET A 1 -10.82 14.16 10.97
N SER A 2 -10.31 13.33 11.88
CA SER A 2 -9.13 12.49 11.60
C SER A 2 -9.59 11.31 10.74
N TRP A 3 -9.00 11.14 9.57
CA TRP A 3 -9.38 10.06 8.66
C TRP A 3 -8.77 8.74 9.17
N GLY A 4 -9.38 7.59 8.83
CA GLY A 4 -8.81 6.29 9.20
C GLY A 4 -7.36 6.09 8.73
N ILE A 5 -6.97 6.80 7.66
CA ILE A 5 -5.61 6.83 7.11
C ILE A 5 -4.63 7.50 8.10
N ASP A 6 -5.03 8.57 8.78
CA ASP A 6 -4.15 9.29 9.72
C ASP A 6 -3.74 8.39 10.90
N MET A 7 -4.70 7.59 11.41
CA MET A 7 -4.42 6.61 12.46
C MET A 7 -3.45 5.53 11.98
N GLN A 8 -3.68 4.96 10.79
CA GLN A 8 -2.78 3.95 10.22
C GLN A 8 -1.37 4.51 9.98
N LEU A 9 -1.25 5.74 9.49
CA LEU A 9 0.04 6.41 9.33
C LEU A 9 0.70 6.69 10.68
N GLY A 10 -0.06 7.02 11.73
CA GLY A 10 0.42 7.12 13.11
C GLY A 10 1.07 5.82 13.58
N ASP A 11 0.36 4.70 13.48
CA ASP A 11 0.88 3.38 13.86
C ASP A 11 2.15 3.02 13.06
N ILE A 12 2.17 3.36 11.77
CA ILE A 12 3.36 3.15 10.92
C ILE A 12 4.55 3.97 11.43
N ARG A 13 4.37 5.25 11.79
CA ARG A 13 5.46 6.08 12.32
C ARG A 13 6.06 5.46 13.57
N ASP A 14 5.22 4.96 14.47
CA ASP A 14 5.69 4.27 15.68
C ASP A 14 6.47 3.00 15.32
N MET A 15 5.99 2.21 14.36
CA MET A 15 6.72 1.04 13.87
C MET A 15 8.06 1.41 13.20
N LEU A 16 8.16 2.55 12.50
CA LEU A 16 9.39 2.98 11.84
C LEU A 16 10.52 3.29 12.84
N ARG A 17 10.17 3.71 14.07
CA ARG A 17 11.14 3.98 15.16
C ARG A 17 11.79 2.73 15.73
N LEU A 18 11.19 1.56 15.53
CA LEU A 18 11.66 0.31 16.12
C LEU A 18 12.85 -0.30 15.35
N PRO A 19 13.74 -1.08 15.99
CA PRO A 19 13.78 -1.36 17.43
C PRO A 19 14.24 -0.16 18.29
N MET A 20 13.78 -0.13 19.55
CA MET A 20 14.21 0.82 20.60
C MET A 20 14.72 0.04 21.82
N PHE A 21 16.01 -0.32 21.79
CA PHE A 21 16.63 -1.21 22.78
C PHE A 21 16.68 -0.61 24.20
N ASP A 22 16.79 0.71 24.28
CA ASP A 22 16.83 1.48 25.53
C ASP A 22 15.56 1.34 26.38
N VAL A 23 14.43 1.04 25.75
CA VAL A 23 13.14 0.78 26.42
C VAL A 23 12.68 -0.68 26.30
N GLY A 24 13.57 -1.59 25.88
CA GLY A 24 13.29 -3.02 25.78
C GLY A 24 12.43 -3.46 24.59
N LEU A 25 12.30 -2.61 23.56
CA LEU A 25 11.56 -2.93 22.33
C LEU A 25 12.52 -3.41 21.23
N GLU A 26 12.88 -4.69 21.30
CA GLU A 26 13.93 -5.28 20.43
C GLU A 26 13.44 -5.67 19.02
N ALA A 27 12.13 -5.85 18.84
CA ALA A 27 11.57 -6.25 17.56
C ALA A 27 11.52 -5.06 16.59
N GLY A 28 12.14 -5.19 15.41
CA GLY A 28 12.17 -4.10 14.42
C GLY A 28 10.85 -3.82 13.71
N GLN A 29 9.88 -4.74 13.75
CA GLN A 29 8.57 -4.58 13.10
C GLN A 29 8.62 -4.35 11.57
N ASN A 30 9.67 -4.81 10.89
CA ASN A 30 9.87 -4.59 9.45
C ASN A 30 8.70 -5.14 8.62
N PHE A 31 8.28 -6.38 8.90
CA PHE A 31 7.15 -7.02 8.22
C PHE A 31 5.82 -6.33 8.54
N ALA A 32 5.57 -6.00 9.81
CA ALA A 32 4.34 -5.31 10.20
C ALA A 32 4.23 -3.93 9.54
N ALA A 33 5.30 -3.14 9.55
CA ALA A 33 5.35 -1.85 8.86
C ALA A 33 5.09 -2.00 7.35
N THR A 34 5.76 -2.96 6.70
CA THR A 34 5.58 -3.22 5.27
C THR A 34 4.16 -3.65 4.93
N THR A 35 3.60 -4.58 5.71
CA THR A 35 2.21 -5.05 5.56
C THR A 35 1.22 -3.90 5.71
N SER A 36 1.38 -3.05 6.73
CA SER A 36 0.53 -1.88 6.93
C SER A 36 0.64 -0.91 5.75
N LEU A 37 1.84 -0.68 5.22
CA LEU A 37 2.07 0.20 4.07
C LEU A 37 1.41 -0.29 2.79
N VAL A 38 1.57 -1.57 2.43
CA VAL A 38 0.89 -2.13 1.24
C VAL A 38 -0.62 -2.22 1.43
N ASN A 39 -1.11 -2.35 2.67
CA ASN A 39 -2.55 -2.29 2.97
C ASN A 39 -3.12 -0.88 2.82
N VAL A 40 -2.34 0.17 3.16
CA VAL A 40 -2.73 1.56 2.91
C VAL A 40 -2.90 1.81 1.41
N ILE A 41 -1.97 1.35 0.57
CA ILE A 41 -2.11 1.43 -0.90
C ILE A 41 -3.34 0.66 -1.36
N ALA A 42 -3.56 -0.55 -0.84
CA ALA A 42 -4.73 -1.34 -1.19
C ALA A 42 -6.04 -0.63 -0.82
N GLY A 43 -6.13 -0.04 0.36
CA GLY A 43 -7.27 0.79 0.76
C GLY A 43 -7.46 1.97 -0.19
N ALA A 44 -6.39 2.70 -0.50
CA ALA A 44 -6.45 3.85 -1.40
C ALA A 44 -6.91 3.47 -2.81
N SER A 45 -6.42 2.35 -3.35
CA SER A 45 -6.80 1.83 -4.66
C SER A 45 -8.28 1.45 -4.77
N VAL A 46 -8.95 1.15 -3.65
CA VAL A 46 -10.38 0.83 -3.61
C VAL A 46 -11.23 2.08 -3.41
N TRP A 47 -10.79 2.98 -2.53
CA TRP A 47 -11.59 4.12 -2.09
C TRP A 47 -11.39 5.38 -2.93
N PHE A 48 -10.25 5.53 -3.59
CA PHE A 48 -9.91 6.75 -4.32
C PHE A 48 -9.68 6.49 -5.81
N TYR A 49 -9.12 5.34 -6.19
CA TYR A 49 -8.88 5.03 -7.60
C TYR A 49 -10.10 4.35 -8.25
N ASP A 50 -10.62 4.94 -9.33
CA ASP A 50 -11.80 4.48 -10.07
C ASP A 50 -12.99 4.17 -9.12
N ALA A 51 -13.19 5.06 -8.16
CA ALA A 51 -14.09 4.84 -7.03
C ALA A 51 -15.56 4.72 -7.48
N SER A 52 -16.19 3.59 -7.19
CA SER A 52 -17.59 3.31 -7.51
C SER A 52 -18.19 2.24 -6.60
N GLU A 53 -19.52 2.21 -6.46
CA GLU A 53 -20.21 1.18 -5.67
C GLU A 53 -19.99 -0.23 -6.26
N ASP A 54 -20.03 -0.34 -7.58
CA ASP A 54 -19.72 -1.57 -8.30
C ASP A 54 -18.31 -2.06 -7.98
N GLY A 55 -17.33 -1.14 -7.93
CA GLY A 55 -15.95 -1.41 -7.55
C GLY A 55 -15.78 -1.96 -6.13
N LEU A 56 -16.64 -1.58 -5.18
CA LEU A 56 -16.62 -2.13 -3.82
C LEU A 56 -17.06 -3.60 -3.78
N SER A 57 -18.03 -3.95 -4.63
CA SER A 57 -18.62 -5.30 -4.70
C SER A 57 -17.78 -6.28 -5.55
N ASN A 58 -17.11 -5.78 -6.60
CA ASN A 58 -16.34 -6.59 -7.51
C ASN A 58 -14.94 -6.90 -6.96
N ARG A 59 -14.84 -8.02 -6.23
CA ARG A 59 -13.56 -8.49 -5.66
C ARG A 59 -12.48 -8.78 -6.70
N GLY A 60 -12.88 -9.17 -7.92
CA GLY A 60 -11.94 -9.50 -9.00
C GLY A 60 -11.12 -8.29 -9.48
N ASP A 61 -11.62 -7.08 -9.25
CA ASP A 61 -11.03 -5.85 -9.76
C ASP A 61 -9.96 -5.23 -8.85
N ARG A 62 -9.88 -5.71 -7.59
CA ARG A 62 -9.01 -5.11 -6.57
C ARG A 62 -7.52 -5.23 -6.91
N SER A 63 -7.14 -6.33 -7.56
CA SER A 63 -5.77 -6.56 -8.01
C SER A 63 -5.39 -5.59 -9.14
N ARG A 64 -6.28 -5.41 -10.11
CA ARG A 64 -6.12 -4.44 -11.21
C ARG A 64 -5.98 -3.03 -10.66
N ARG A 65 -6.93 -2.59 -9.84
CA ARG A 65 -6.93 -1.24 -9.24
C ARG A 65 -5.66 -0.95 -8.45
N TYR A 66 -5.17 -1.92 -7.68
CA TYR A 66 -3.90 -1.77 -6.96
C TYR A 66 -2.73 -1.51 -7.91
N ARG A 67 -2.61 -2.33 -8.97
CA ARG A 67 -1.52 -2.20 -9.94
C ARG A 67 -1.61 -0.89 -10.71
N GLU A 68 -2.80 -0.52 -11.18
CA GLU A 68 -3.01 0.74 -11.90
C GLU A 68 -2.80 1.97 -10.99
N THR A 69 -3.14 1.87 -9.69
CA THR A 69 -2.81 2.92 -8.71
C THR A 69 -1.30 3.09 -8.60
N LEU A 70 -0.53 1.99 -8.53
CA LEU A 70 0.93 2.08 -8.53
C LEU A 70 1.46 2.65 -9.85
N GLU A 71 0.94 2.18 -10.98
CA GLU A 71 1.35 2.64 -12.30
C GLU A 71 1.16 4.16 -12.48
N GLY A 72 0.00 4.69 -12.08
CA GLY A 72 -0.34 6.10 -12.24
C GLY A 72 0.28 7.04 -11.22
N TYR A 73 0.52 6.59 -9.98
CA TYR A 73 0.81 7.50 -8.86
C TYR A 73 2.08 7.18 -8.05
N TRP A 74 2.72 6.02 -8.27
CA TRP A 74 3.99 5.74 -7.59
C TRP A 74 5.13 6.59 -8.20
N PRO A 75 6.08 7.11 -7.40
CA PRO A 75 7.18 7.96 -7.88
C PRO A 75 8.30 7.16 -8.60
N TRP A 76 7.97 6.59 -9.76
CA TRP A 76 8.84 5.71 -10.55
C TRP A 76 10.14 6.36 -11.03
N ASP A 77 10.15 7.67 -11.22
CA ASP A 77 11.32 8.46 -11.62
C ASP A 77 12.47 8.38 -10.61
N THR A 78 12.16 8.01 -9.37
CA THR A 78 13.14 7.85 -8.30
C THR A 78 13.54 6.40 -8.05
N GLU A 79 12.94 5.41 -8.71
CA GLU A 79 13.22 3.99 -8.47
C GLU A 79 14.43 3.46 -9.25
N ALA A 80 15.03 2.38 -8.75
CA ALA A 80 16.13 1.70 -9.44
C ALA A 80 15.68 0.62 -10.43
N VAL A 81 14.36 0.40 -10.53
CA VAL A 81 13.72 -0.54 -11.45
C VAL A 81 12.64 0.21 -12.22
N ASP A 82 12.30 -0.26 -13.41
CA ASP A 82 11.15 0.27 -14.14
C ASP A 82 9.82 -0.05 -13.44
N SER A 83 8.76 0.62 -13.88
CA SER A 83 7.43 0.49 -13.28
C SER A 83 6.86 -0.91 -13.44
N GLU A 84 7.09 -1.59 -14.56
CA GLU A 84 6.59 -2.95 -14.80
C GLU A 84 7.15 -3.94 -13.76
N ILE A 85 8.47 -3.93 -13.59
CA ILE A 85 9.16 -4.75 -12.59
C ILE A 85 8.74 -4.34 -11.17
N GLY A 86 8.70 -3.03 -10.89
CA GLY A 86 8.37 -2.54 -9.57
C GLY A 86 6.95 -2.88 -9.12
N ILE A 87 5.96 -2.76 -10.02
CA ILE A 87 4.58 -3.16 -9.75
C ILE A 87 4.51 -4.66 -9.45
N LYS A 88 5.21 -5.47 -10.25
CA LYS A 88 5.28 -6.92 -10.01
C LYS A 88 5.89 -7.21 -8.63
N VAL A 89 6.99 -6.57 -8.26
CA VAL A 89 7.61 -6.74 -6.95
C VAL A 89 6.66 -6.35 -5.82
N LEU A 90 6.12 -5.13 -5.85
CA LEU A 90 5.24 -4.63 -4.79
C LEU A 90 3.93 -5.42 -4.67
N TYR A 91 3.33 -5.84 -5.77
CA TYR A 91 2.07 -6.57 -5.74
C TYR A 91 2.25 -8.08 -5.56
N ASP A 92 2.97 -8.74 -6.48
CA ASP A 92 3.06 -10.20 -6.54
C ASP A 92 3.98 -10.78 -5.46
N HIS A 93 5.04 -10.06 -5.11
CA HIS A 93 6.09 -10.59 -4.22
C HIS A 93 6.09 -9.97 -2.82
N VAL A 94 5.48 -8.80 -2.63
CA VAL A 94 5.35 -8.16 -1.30
C VAL A 94 3.90 -8.26 -0.80
N ARG A 95 2.96 -7.56 -1.44
CA ARG A 95 1.58 -7.46 -0.95
C ARG A 95 0.86 -8.81 -0.89
N ASN A 96 0.90 -9.58 -1.98
CA ASN A 96 0.16 -10.84 -2.07
C ASN A 96 0.68 -11.89 -1.05
N PRO A 97 2.00 -12.13 -0.92
CA PRO A 97 2.53 -13.06 0.07
C PRO A 97 2.29 -12.60 1.51
N LEU A 98 2.43 -11.31 1.81
CA LEU A 98 2.15 -10.78 3.15
C LEU A 98 0.67 -10.91 3.53
N ALA A 99 -0.24 -10.87 2.55
CA ALA A 99 -1.67 -11.04 2.79
C ALA A 99 -2.13 -12.50 2.91
N HIS A 100 -1.47 -13.45 2.22
CA HIS A 100 -2.01 -14.81 2.05
C HIS A 100 -1.08 -15.96 2.43
N ALA A 101 0.24 -15.72 2.54
CA ALA A 101 1.24 -16.77 2.70
C ALA A 101 2.20 -16.52 3.88
N PHE A 102 1.79 -15.72 4.88
CA PHE A 102 2.66 -15.29 5.98
C PHE A 102 3.97 -14.63 5.52
N GLY A 103 3.96 -13.98 4.35
CA GLY A 103 5.14 -13.37 3.75
C GLY A 103 6.09 -14.37 3.06
N MET A 104 5.72 -15.64 2.93
CA MET A 104 6.52 -16.63 2.22
C MET A 104 6.26 -16.53 0.71
N PRO A 105 7.29 -16.41 -0.15
CA PRO A 105 7.10 -16.44 -1.59
C PRO A 105 6.56 -17.81 -2.01
N GLY A 106 5.79 -17.86 -3.10
CA GLY A 106 5.35 -19.11 -3.70
C GLY A 106 6.55 -19.99 -4.07
N LEU A 107 6.43 -21.30 -3.86
CA LEU A 107 7.51 -22.28 -4.10
C LEU A 107 8.04 -22.24 -5.55
N ASP A 108 7.21 -21.79 -6.48
CA ASP A 108 7.49 -21.79 -7.92
C ASP A 108 8.14 -20.49 -8.44
N GLU A 109 8.17 -19.41 -7.64
CA GLU A 109 8.50 -18.07 -8.19
C GLU A 109 9.97 -17.67 -8.07
N GLY A 110 10.80 -18.40 -7.32
CA GLY A 110 12.25 -18.19 -7.22
C GLY A 110 12.71 -16.77 -6.82
N THR A 111 11.77 -15.88 -6.54
CA THR A 111 12.01 -14.46 -6.29
C THR A 111 12.11 -14.25 -4.79
N LEU A 112 13.28 -13.82 -4.33
CA LEU A 112 13.56 -13.64 -2.91
C LEU A 112 13.37 -12.18 -2.53
N ILE A 113 12.46 -11.90 -1.61
CA ILE A 113 12.25 -10.54 -1.07
C ILE A 113 12.87 -10.43 0.31
N SER A 114 13.77 -9.48 0.49
CA SER A 114 14.30 -9.08 1.80
C SER A 114 13.75 -7.73 2.20
N ILE A 115 13.11 -7.64 3.36
CA ILE A 115 12.55 -6.38 3.88
C ILE A 115 13.56 -5.73 4.83
N ALA A 116 14.09 -4.58 4.42
CA ALA A 116 15.14 -3.86 5.13
C ALA A 116 14.60 -2.59 5.79
N LYS A 117 14.88 -2.44 7.08
CA LYS A 117 14.58 -1.24 7.86
C LYS A 117 15.60 -1.06 8.97
N SER A 118 16.03 0.17 9.18
CA SER A 118 16.71 0.63 10.39
C SER A 118 15.76 1.47 11.23
N PRO A 119 15.96 1.56 12.57
CA PRO A 119 15.24 2.53 13.39
C PRO A 119 15.38 3.94 12.82
N LEU A 120 14.28 4.67 12.71
CA LEU A 120 14.28 6.09 12.35
C LEU A 120 14.09 6.96 13.59
N THR A 121 14.76 8.10 13.60
CA THR A 121 14.49 9.17 14.58
C THR A 121 13.18 9.90 14.26
N GLU A 122 12.59 10.57 15.24
CA GLU A 122 11.41 11.42 15.02
C GLU A 122 11.66 12.50 13.96
N ALA A 123 12.87 13.09 13.95
CA ALA A 123 13.26 14.09 12.96
C ALA A 123 13.30 13.52 11.53
N GLN A 124 13.83 12.31 11.35
CA GLN A 124 13.85 11.62 10.05
C GLN A 124 12.42 11.27 9.58
N ILE A 125 11.56 10.83 10.49
CA ILE A 125 10.16 10.54 10.16
C ILE A 125 9.44 11.83 9.75
N ALA A 126 9.62 12.92 10.51
CA ALA A 126 9.06 14.23 10.18
C ALA A 126 9.56 14.74 8.82
N GLU A 127 10.84 14.53 8.50
CA GLU A 127 11.39 14.85 7.18
C GLU A 127 10.65 14.07 6.08
N ILE A 128 10.50 12.75 6.20
CA ILE A 128 9.73 11.94 5.25
C ILE A 128 8.26 12.41 5.15
N ASP A 129 7.68 12.84 6.27
CA ASP A 129 6.31 13.35 6.33
C ASP A 129 6.09 14.65 5.53
N HIS A 130 7.14 15.43 5.30
CA HIS A 130 7.02 16.71 4.60
C HIS A 130 7.73 16.74 3.25
N ALA A 131 8.53 15.71 2.95
CA ALA A 131 9.33 15.67 1.75
C ALA A 131 8.50 15.43 0.47
N GLU A 132 8.53 16.41 -0.44
CA GLU A 132 7.96 16.28 -1.80
C GLU A 132 8.83 15.40 -2.70
N THR A 133 10.14 15.55 -2.57
CA THR A 133 11.16 14.71 -3.22
C THR A 133 11.72 13.71 -2.22
N ARG A 134 12.20 12.55 -2.67
CA ARG A 134 12.77 11.56 -1.74
C ARG A 134 13.96 12.15 -0.98
N PRO A 135 14.00 12.06 0.37
CA PRO A 135 15.16 12.47 1.15
C PRO A 135 16.44 11.79 0.65
N SER A 136 17.54 12.52 0.53
CA SER A 136 18.77 12.03 -0.11
C SER A 136 19.44 10.87 0.64
N TRP A 137 19.13 10.69 1.91
CA TRP A 137 19.63 9.58 2.74
C TRP A 137 18.80 8.30 2.58
N ILE A 138 17.68 8.35 1.85
CA ILE A 138 16.82 7.21 1.55
C ILE A 138 17.08 6.76 0.11
N GLY A 139 17.57 5.54 -0.06
CA GLY A 139 17.72 4.91 -1.37
C GLY A 139 16.38 4.54 -2.04
N PRO A 140 16.42 3.84 -3.18
CA PRO A 140 15.23 3.28 -3.85
C PRO A 140 14.37 2.41 -2.93
N THR A 141 13.08 2.31 -3.26
CA THR A 141 12.16 1.38 -2.58
C THR A 141 12.56 -0.04 -2.86
N MET A 142 12.89 -0.33 -4.12
CA MET A 142 13.28 -1.65 -4.59
C MET A 142 14.69 -1.57 -5.15
N MET A 143 15.57 -2.43 -4.64
CA MET A 143 16.91 -2.61 -5.17
C MET A 143 17.10 -4.07 -5.56
N PRO A 144 17.57 -4.38 -6.78
CA PRO A 144 18.06 -5.70 -7.09
C PRO A 144 19.13 -6.12 -6.08
N ALA A 145 19.13 -7.38 -5.70
CA ALA A 145 20.13 -7.90 -4.79
C ALA A 145 21.54 -7.82 -5.40
N PRO A 146 22.58 -7.66 -4.58
CA PRO A 146 23.94 -7.58 -5.07
C PRO A 146 24.35 -8.88 -5.78
N SER A 147 25.35 -8.77 -6.65
CA SER A 147 25.93 -9.86 -7.41
C SER A 147 26.25 -11.07 -6.52
N GLY A 148 25.69 -12.24 -6.86
CA GLY A 148 25.82 -13.49 -6.10
C GLY A 148 24.53 -13.96 -5.40
N ALA A 149 23.50 -13.12 -5.34
CA ALA A 149 22.15 -13.54 -5.02
C ALA A 149 21.47 -14.25 -6.22
N PRO A 150 20.37 -15.00 -6.02
CA PRO A 150 19.57 -15.53 -7.13
C PRO A 150 19.18 -14.41 -8.12
N ASP A 151 19.07 -14.74 -9.41
CA ASP A 151 18.77 -13.81 -10.53
C ASP A 151 17.50 -12.94 -10.35
N ARG A 152 16.71 -13.16 -9.29
CA ARG A 152 15.48 -12.45 -8.93
C ARG A 152 15.36 -12.16 -7.43
N ALA A 153 16.43 -11.73 -6.78
CA ALA A 153 16.34 -11.27 -5.40
C ALA A 153 16.21 -9.74 -5.34
N TYR A 154 15.32 -9.22 -4.48
CA TYR A 154 15.11 -7.79 -4.27
C TYR A 154 15.13 -7.42 -2.79
N PHE A 155 15.66 -6.24 -2.50
CA PHE A 155 15.56 -5.59 -1.20
C PHE A 155 14.46 -4.53 -1.25
N VAL A 156 13.55 -4.58 -0.28
CA VAL A 156 12.51 -3.57 -0.06
C VAL A 156 12.93 -2.69 1.10
N ASN A 157 13.21 -1.42 0.82
CA ASN A 157 13.60 -0.42 1.81
C ASN A 157 12.35 0.22 2.42
N VAL A 158 12.05 -0.08 3.69
CA VAL A 158 10.79 0.33 4.33
C VAL A 158 10.66 1.86 4.47
N PRO A 159 11.69 2.63 4.86
CA PRO A 159 11.65 4.10 4.78
C PRO A 159 11.28 4.65 3.40
N ALA A 160 11.83 4.08 2.33
CA ALA A 160 11.52 4.48 0.95
C ALA A 160 10.09 4.10 0.57
N LEU A 161 9.64 2.91 0.96
CA LEU A 161 8.25 2.46 0.81
C LEU A 161 7.28 3.41 1.52
N TYR A 162 7.61 3.84 2.75
CA TYR A 162 6.80 4.80 3.49
C TYR A 162 6.66 6.13 2.76
N TRP A 163 7.78 6.70 2.31
CA TRP A 163 7.77 7.91 1.51
C TRP A 163 6.91 7.74 0.24
N GLY A 164 7.13 6.65 -0.52
CA GLY A 164 6.39 6.36 -1.75
C GLY A 164 4.87 6.19 -1.53
N VAL A 165 4.47 5.55 -0.43
CA VAL A 165 3.05 5.44 -0.02
C VAL A 165 2.45 6.82 0.23
N ARG A 166 3.15 7.70 0.93
CA ARG A 166 2.65 9.06 1.18
C ARG A 166 2.53 9.87 -0.10
N ARG A 167 3.50 9.75 -1.01
CA ARG A 167 3.43 10.40 -2.34
C ARG A 167 2.27 9.86 -3.18
N THR A 168 2.07 8.54 -3.18
CA THR A 168 0.96 7.87 -3.86
C THR A 168 -0.38 8.36 -3.31
N LEU A 169 -0.54 8.40 -1.97
CA LEU A 169 -1.73 8.91 -1.32
C LEU A 169 -1.99 10.37 -1.67
N TYR A 170 -0.97 11.22 -1.58
CA TYR A 170 -1.11 12.63 -1.92
C TYR A 170 -1.55 12.80 -3.38
N ALA A 171 -0.91 12.09 -4.31
CA ALA A 171 -1.21 12.20 -5.73
C ALA A 171 -2.63 11.73 -6.06
N VAL A 172 -3.06 10.55 -5.56
CA VAL A 172 -4.42 10.05 -5.84
C VAL A 172 -5.51 10.91 -5.16
N LEU A 173 -5.23 11.48 -3.98
CA LEU A 173 -6.17 12.35 -3.26
C LEU A 173 -6.27 13.77 -3.84
N THR A 174 -5.32 14.15 -4.69
CA THR A 174 -5.30 15.47 -5.35
C THR A 174 -5.55 15.39 -6.86
N ASP A 175 -5.79 14.19 -7.38
CA ASP A 175 -6.12 13.98 -8.78
C ASP A 175 -7.56 14.43 -9.08
N GLU A 176 -7.69 15.39 -10.00
CA GLU A 176 -8.97 16.01 -10.38
C GLU A 176 -9.95 15.04 -11.05
N GLN A 177 -9.47 13.92 -11.61
CA GLN A 177 -10.30 12.89 -12.20
C GLN A 177 -10.80 11.89 -11.15
N GLN A 178 -10.00 11.60 -10.13
CA GLN A 178 -10.33 10.61 -9.09
C GLN A 178 -11.19 11.19 -7.96
N LEU A 179 -10.87 12.40 -7.50
CA LEU A 179 -11.49 12.99 -6.33
C LEU A 179 -13.03 13.12 -6.43
N PRO A 180 -13.61 13.58 -7.56
CA PRO A 180 -15.07 13.66 -7.69
C PRO A 180 -15.77 12.31 -7.58
N ALA A 181 -15.16 11.23 -8.09
CA ALA A 181 -15.70 9.88 -8.00
C ALA A 181 -15.66 9.35 -6.57
N ALA A 182 -14.55 9.57 -5.86
CA ALA A 182 -14.41 9.20 -4.45
C ALA A 182 -15.43 9.94 -3.54
N ASP A 183 -15.61 11.24 -3.78
CA ASP A 183 -16.61 12.04 -3.05
C ASP A 183 -18.04 11.57 -3.34
N ALA A 184 -18.35 11.27 -4.60
CA ALA A 184 -19.66 10.74 -4.98
C ALA A 184 -19.95 9.39 -4.31
N LEU A 185 -18.96 8.50 -4.26
CA LEU A 185 -19.06 7.21 -3.56
C LEU A 185 -19.30 7.42 -2.07
N ALA A 186 -18.52 8.28 -1.41
CA ALA A 186 -18.67 8.58 0.01
C ALA A 186 -20.07 9.14 0.33
N GLN A 187 -20.56 10.09 -0.48
CA GLN A 187 -21.91 10.63 -0.33
C GLN A 187 -22.99 9.56 -0.51
N SER A 188 -22.82 8.64 -1.47
CA SER A 188 -23.79 7.58 -1.70
C SER A 188 -23.87 6.59 -0.53
N LEU A 189 -22.72 6.23 0.04
CA LEU A 189 -22.66 5.39 1.24
C LEU A 189 -23.27 6.08 2.46
N MET A 190 -23.00 7.36 2.66
CA MET A 190 -23.63 8.12 3.75
C MET A 190 -25.16 8.15 3.63
N ARG A 191 -25.70 8.38 2.42
CA ARG A 191 -27.15 8.32 2.17
C ARG A 191 -27.72 6.95 2.52
N SER A 192 -27.02 5.88 2.16
CA SER A 192 -27.45 4.49 2.44
C SER A 192 -27.42 4.15 3.93
N LEU A 193 -26.48 4.73 4.70
CA LEU A 193 -26.40 4.54 6.15
C LEU A 193 -27.49 5.34 6.90
N VAL A 194 -27.85 6.52 6.41
CA VAL A 194 -28.90 7.38 6.99
C VAL A 194 -30.30 6.91 6.59
N HIS A 195 -30.45 6.26 5.43
CA HIS A 195 -31.71 5.70 4.93
C HIS A 195 -31.55 4.22 4.50
N PRO A 196 -31.61 3.26 5.45
CA PRO A 196 -31.25 1.85 5.21
C PRO A 196 -32.11 1.05 4.21
N ASN A 197 -33.18 1.63 3.66
CA ASN A 197 -34.14 0.93 2.81
C ASN A 197 -33.84 0.95 1.30
N ALA A 198 -32.63 1.33 0.87
CA ALA A 198 -32.23 1.29 -0.54
C ALA A 198 -31.53 -0.05 -0.89
N SER A 199 -32.35 -1.06 -1.21
CA SER A 199 -32.19 -2.16 -2.19
C SER A 199 -30.88 -2.92 -2.49
N TRP A 200 -29.68 -2.55 -2.02
CA TRP A 200 -28.44 -3.21 -2.47
C TRP A 200 -28.21 -4.63 -1.92
N ARG A 201 -28.99 -5.08 -0.93
CA ARG A 201 -28.93 -6.46 -0.41
C ARG A 201 -29.75 -7.49 -1.21
N ALA A 202 -30.49 -7.08 -2.25
CA ALA A 202 -31.45 -7.96 -2.92
C ALA A 202 -30.95 -8.71 -4.18
N SER A 203 -29.73 -8.45 -4.68
CA SER A 203 -29.20 -9.07 -5.90
C SER A 203 -28.28 -10.26 -5.63
N GLY A 204 -28.71 -11.18 -4.75
CA GLY A 204 -27.88 -12.32 -4.36
C GLY A 204 -28.66 -13.52 -3.84
N SER A 205 -29.70 -13.96 -4.54
CA SER A 205 -30.22 -15.35 -4.45
C SER A 205 -31.41 -15.57 -5.38
N ALA A 206 -31.20 -16.34 -6.43
CA ALA A 206 -32.24 -17.18 -7.00
C ALA A 206 -31.61 -18.58 -7.24
N PRO A 207 -32.09 -19.64 -6.57
CA PRO A 207 -31.69 -20.99 -6.92
C PRO A 207 -32.42 -21.41 -8.20
N ALA A 208 -31.68 -21.83 -9.22
CA ALA A 208 -32.26 -22.51 -10.37
C ALA A 208 -32.67 -23.92 -9.92
N GLY A 209 -33.97 -24.09 -9.67
CA GLY A 209 -34.61 -25.40 -9.65
C GLY A 209 -34.87 -25.88 -11.08
N GLY A 210 -34.39 -27.09 -11.37
CA GLY A 210 -34.68 -27.89 -12.55
C GLY A 210 -34.41 -29.35 -12.21
#